data_AF-A0A0F3RB54-F1
#
_entry.id   AF-A0A0F3RB54-F1
#
_cell.length_a   1.000
_cell.length_b   1.000
_cell.length_c   1.000
_cell.angle_alpha   90.00
_cell.angle_beta   90.00
_cell.angle_gamma   90.00
#
_symmetry.space_group_name_H-M   'P 1'
#
loop_
_entity.id
_entity.type
_entity.pdbx_description
1 polymer ?
#
loop_
_entity_poly.entity_id
_entity_poly.type
_entity_poly.pdbx_seq_one_letter_code
_entity_poly.pdbx_strand_id
1 'polypeptide(L)' 'MAGKADLHIKVEKTQLDKETKVTVKALNLAERQEELARMISGKTITEASLKAAKELLHL' A
#
# COMPACT_ATOMS: atom_id res chain seq x y z
N MET A 1 -11.82 -6.26 -1.88
CA MET A 1 -10.44 -5.86 -2.26
C MET A 1 -10.16 -4.49 -1.65
N ALA A 2 -8.98 -4.28 -1.05
CA ALA A 2 -8.61 -3.04 -0.35
C ALA A 2 -8.69 -1.75 -1.23
N GLY A 3 -8.75 -1.89 -2.55
CA GLY A 3 -8.92 -0.76 -3.48
C GLY A 3 -10.27 -0.04 -3.41
N LYS A 4 -11.35 -0.71 -2.97
CA LYS A 4 -12.72 -0.16 -2.96
C LYS A 4 -13.13 0.52 -1.64
N ALA A 5 -12.25 0.59 -0.65
CA ALA A 5 -12.57 1.22 0.63
C ALA A 5 -12.48 2.75 0.52
N ASP A 6 -13.43 3.45 1.17
CA ASP A 6 -13.40 4.90 1.33
C ASP A 6 -12.14 5.35 2.09
N LEU A 7 -11.71 4.53 3.06
CA LEU A 7 -10.49 4.74 3.85
C LEU A 7 -9.53 3.55 3.69
N HIS A 8 -8.32 3.82 3.18
CA HIS A 8 -7.25 2.83 3.10
C HIS A 8 -6.26 3.09 4.24
N ILE A 9 -6.11 2.12 5.14
CA ILE A 9 -5.21 2.21 6.29
C ILE A 9 -4.02 1.27 6.06
N LYS A 10 -2.81 1.81 6.19
CA LYS A 10 -1.57 1.05 6.24
C LYS A 10 -1.19 0.79 7.68
N VAL A 11 -0.93 -0.48 7.98
CA VAL A 11 -0.42 -0.92 9.29
C VAL A 11 0.98 -1.47 9.07
N GLU A 12 1.98 -0.81 9.65
CA GLU A 12 3.38 -1.21 9.54
C GLU A 12 3.95 -1.56 10.91
N LYS A 13 4.78 -2.60 10.93
CA LYS A 13 5.55 -2.97 12.12
C LYS A 13 7.01 -2.62 11.87
N THR A 14 7.60 -1.87 12.78
CA THR A 14 9.03 -1.58 12.80
C THR A 14 9.61 -2.19 14.06
N GLN A 15 10.64 -3.02 13.90
CA GLN A 15 11.40 -3.56 15.03
C GLN A 15 12.49 -2.54 15.39
N LEU A 16 12.45 -2.01 16.60
CA LEU A 16 13.51 -1.16 17.17
C LEU A 16 14.08 -1.90 18.38
N ASP A 17 15.29 -2.43 18.24
CA ASP A 17 15.94 -3.27 19.25
C ASP A 17 15.02 -4.39 19.78
N LYS A 18 14.56 -4.28 21.03
CA LYS A 18 13.68 -5.25 21.72
C LYS A 18 12.20 -4.91 21.64
N GLU A 19 11.83 -3.79 21.03
CA GLU A 19 10.45 -3.30 20.96
C GLU A 19 9.91 -3.36 19.53
N THR A 20 8.71 -3.90 19.37
CA THR A 20 7.97 -3.84 18.11
C THR A 20 7.03 -2.64 18.16
N LYS A 21 7.29 -1.63 17.34
CA LYS A 21 6.39 -0.48 17.18
C LYS A 21 5.42 -0.75 16.03
N VAL A 22 4.13 -0.58 16.27
CA VAL A 22 3.08 -0.63 15.25
C VAL A 22 2.66 0.79 14.89
N THR A 23 2.73 1.14 13.62
CA THR A 23 2.27 2.43 13.09
C THR A 23 1.04 2.20 12.23
N VAL A 24 0.00 3.00 12.45
CA VAL A 24 -1.25 2.97 11.69
C VAL A 24 -1.43 4.33 11.03
N LYS A 25 -1.54 4.37 9.70
CA LYS A 25 -1.69 5.62 8.94
C LYS A 25 -2.73 5.46 7.82
N ALA A 26 -3.56 6.47 7.64
CA ALA A 26 -4.41 6.57 6.45
C ALA A 26 -3.57 6.96 5.22
N LEU A 27 -3.76 6.25 4.12
CA LEU A 27 -3.05 6.50 2.86
C LEU A 27 -3.84 7.45 1.97
N ASN A 28 -3.13 8.44 1.43
CA ASN A 28 -3.64 9.26 0.33
C ASN A 28 -3.67 8.48 -1.00
N LEU A 29 -4.24 9.06 -2.05
CA LEU A 29 -4.41 8.38 -3.34
C LEU A 29 -3.10 7.86 -3.97
N ALA A 30 -2.03 8.66 -3.91
CA ALA A 30 -0.73 8.26 -4.45
C ALA A 30 -0.11 7.13 -3.63
N GLU A 31 -0.16 7.24 -2.30
CA GLU A 31 0.30 6.19 -1.38
C GLU A 31 -0.51 4.89 -1.54
N ARG A 32 -1.82 4.99 -1.81
CA ARG A 32 -2.68 3.84 -2.13
C ARG A 32 -2.24 3.16 -3.42
N GLN A 33 -1.93 3.92 -4.46
CA GLN A 33 -1.48 3.38 -5.75
C GLN A 33 -0.16 2.62 -5.58
N GLU A 34 0.80 3.21 -4.86
CA GLU A 34 2.09 2.56 -4.60
C GLU A 34 1.94 1.31 -3.73
N GLU A 35 1.11 1.36 -2.69
CA GLU A 35 0.86 0.21 -1.83
C GLU A 35 0.19 -0.93 -2.59
N LEU A 36 -0.82 -0.62 -3.43
CA LEU A 36 -1.45 -1.61 -4.30
C LEU A 36 -0.45 -2.20 -5.30
N ALA A 37 0.39 -1.37 -5.92
CA ALA A 37 1.43 -1.85 -6.83
C ALA A 37 2.39 -2.80 -6.11
N ARG A 38 2.85 -2.43 -4.90
CA ARG A 38 3.67 -3.28 -4.01
C ARG A 38 2.96 -4.58 -3.66
N MET A 39 1.66 -4.56 -3.36
CA MET A 39 0.89 -5.77 -3.06
C MET A 39 0.78 -6.69 -4.29
N ILE A 40 0.70 -6.12 -5.49
CA ILE A 40 0.60 -6.88 -6.75
C ILE A 40 1.95 -7.50 -7.14
N SER A 41 3.06 -6.77 -7.03
CA SER A 41 4.38 -7.23 -7.51
C SER A 41 5.34 -7.70 -6.42
N GLY A 42 4.98 -7.54 -5.15
CA GLY A 42 5.81 -7.88 -4.00
C GLY A 42 6.91 -6.84 -3.76
N LYS A 43 8.17 -7.30 -3.72
CA LYS A 43 9.32 -6.44 -3.33
C LYS A 43 9.70 -5.39 -4.36
N THR A 44 9.40 -5.60 -5.64
CA THR A 44 9.83 -4.71 -6.73
C THR A 44 8.62 -4.14 -7.45
N ILE A 45 8.40 -2.85 -7.35
CA ILE A 45 7.35 -2.16 -8.10
C ILE A 45 7.80 -2.04 -9.56
N THR A 46 6.96 -2.54 -10.47
CA THR A 46 7.16 -2.44 -11.93
C THR A 46 6.11 -1.52 -12.55
N GLU A 47 6.35 -1.02 -13.76
CA GLU A 47 5.37 -0.22 -14.50
C GLU A 47 4.04 -0.95 -14.69
N ALA A 48 4.10 -2.27 -14.96
CA ALA A 48 2.92 -3.12 -15.08
C ALA A 48 2.11 -3.17 -13.77
N SER A 49 2.79 -3.27 -12.62
CA SER A 49 2.13 -3.27 -11.31
C SER A 49 1.51 -1.91 -10.96
N LEU A 50 2.15 -0.80 -11.35
CA LEU A 50 1.59 0.54 -11.19
C LEU A 50 0.35 0.73 -12.08
N LYS A 51 0.39 0.23 -13.32
CA LYS A 51 -0.76 0.29 -14.23
C LYS A 51 -1.94 -0.50 -13.68
N ALA A 52 -1.70 -1.74 -13.23
CA ALA A 52 -2.73 -2.56 -12.60
C ALA A 52 -3.30 -1.91 -11.32
N ALA A 53 -2.45 -1.27 -10.51
CA ALA A 53 -2.90 -0.53 -9.33
C ALA A 53 -3.79 0.67 -9.67
N LYS A 54 -3.48 1.41 -10.74
CA LYS A 54 -4.32 2.52 -11.25
C LYS A 54 -5.68 2.01 -11.73
N GLU A 55 -5.68 0.94 -12.51
CA GLU A 55 -6.91 0.30 -12.98
C GLU A 55 -7.81 -0.14 -11.82
N LEU A 56 -7.24 -0.69 -10.74
CA LEU A 56 -8.00 -1.06 -9.53
C LEU A 56 -8.56 0.14 -8.76
N LEU A 57 -7.93 1.31 -8.87
CA LEU A 57 -8.41 2.57 -8.28
C LEU A 57 -9.33 3.35 -9.24
N HIS A 58 -9.58 2.84 -10.43
CA HIS A 58 -10.32 3.50 -11.51
C HIS A 58 -9.72 4.88 -11.89
N LEU A 59 -8.39 4.99 -11.87
CA LEU A 59 -7.60 6.15 -12.34
C LEU A 59 -7.06 5.89 -13.74
#